data_AF-X8ANA5-F1
#
_entry.id   AF-X8ANA5-F1
#
_cell.length_a   1.000
_cell.length_b   1.000
_cell.length_c   1.000
_cell.angle_alpha   90.00
_cell.angle_beta   90.00
_cell.angle_gamma   90.00
#
_symmetry.space_group_name_H-M   'P 1'
#
loop_
_entity.id
_entity.type
_entity.pdbx_description
1 polymer ?
#
loop_
_entity_poly.entity_id
_entity_poly.type
_entity_poly.pdbx_seq_one_letter_code
_entity_poly.pdbx_strand_id
1 'polypeptide(L)'
;MKMFLTRLGFGSKVVVTGDITQIDLPGGAKSGLRAAVDILEGIDDIDIAELTSADVVRHRLVSEIVDAYAKHEEPGLTMNRAARRASGARHRR
;
A
#
# COMPACT_ATOMS: atom_id res chain seq x y z
N MET A 1 6.87 -17.08 1.19
CA MET A 1 5.45 -17.23 1.60
C MET A 1 5.03 -18.67 1.88
N LYS A 2 5.22 -19.64 0.96
CA LYS A 2 4.81 -21.06 1.17
C LYS A 2 5.11 -21.64 2.56
N MET A 3 6.37 -21.56 3.01
CA MET A 3 6.82 -22.09 4.32
C MET A 3 6.04 -21.56 5.54
N PHE A 4 5.48 -20.35 5.45
CA PHE A 4 4.73 -19.72 6.53
C PHE A 4 3.25 -20.10 6.46
N LEU A 5 2.62 -19.91 5.30
CA LEU A 5 1.18 -20.14 5.12
C LEU A 5 0.80 -21.61 5.33
N THR A 6 1.70 -22.55 5.06
CA THR A 6 1.47 -23.99 5.30
C THR A 6 1.53 -24.39 6.78
N ARG A 7 1.76 -23.45 7.71
CA ARG A 7 1.74 -23.72 9.15
C ARG A 7 0.41 -23.39 9.82
N LEU A 8 -0.60 -22.97 9.05
CA LEU A 8 -1.92 -22.69 9.58
C LEU A 8 -2.53 -23.96 10.20
N GLY A 9 -2.93 -23.87 11.47
CA GLY A 9 -3.58 -24.95 12.21
C GLY A 9 -5.09 -24.76 12.31
N PHE A 10 -5.79 -25.77 12.82
CA PHE A 10 -7.24 -25.69 13.03
C PHE A 10 -7.64 -24.53 13.96
N GLY A 11 -8.70 -23.82 13.60
CA GLY A 11 -9.23 -22.69 14.38
C GLY A 11 -8.32 -21.46 14.42
N SER A 12 -7.24 -21.42 13.65
CA SER A 12 -6.34 -20.27 13.58
C SER A 12 -6.74 -19.30 12.47
N LYS A 13 -6.37 -18.02 12.63
CA LYS A 13 -6.46 -16.98 11.61
C LYS A 13 -5.09 -16.34 11.45
N VAL A 14 -4.72 -16.04 10.22
CA VAL A 14 -3.45 -15.39 9.89
C VAL A 14 -3.74 -14.13 9.10
N VAL A 15 -3.03 -13.06 9.41
CA VAL A 15 -3.01 -11.82 8.63
C VAL A 15 -1.58 -11.55 8.24
N VAL A 16 -1.34 -11.43 6.94
CA VAL A 16 -0.03 -11.02 6.39
C VAL A 16 -0.18 -9.60 5.90
N THR A 17 0.74 -8.73 6.33
CA THR A 17 0.79 -7.33 5.88
C THR A 17 2.15 -7.03 5.27
N GLY A 18 2.20 -6.07 4.36
CA GLY A 18 3.44 -5.60 3.76
C GLY A 18 3.19 -4.56 2.66
N ASP A 19 4.25 -3.88 2.26
CA ASP A 19 4.24 -2.93 1.15
C ASP A 19 4.86 -3.60 -0.09
N ILE A 20 4.06 -3.76 -1.15
CA ILE A 20 4.51 -4.43 -2.39
C ILE A 20 5.61 -3.64 -3.12
N THR A 21 5.76 -2.35 -2.83
CA THR A 21 6.75 -1.47 -3.46
C THR A 21 8.13 -1.58 -2.80
N GLN A 22 8.19 -2.09 -1.57
CA GLN A 22 9.43 -2.24 -0.81
C GLN A 22 10.04 -3.62 -1.02
N ILE A 23 10.96 -3.72 -1.99
CA ILE A 23 11.68 -4.95 -2.32
C ILE A 23 13.16 -4.82 -1.97
N ASP A 24 13.48 -5.12 -0.72
CA ASP A 24 14.87 -5.06 -0.21
C ASP A 24 15.61 -6.38 -0.40
N LEU A 25 15.45 -7.01 -1.58
CA LEU A 25 16.06 -8.30 -1.90
C LEU A 25 17.28 -8.14 -2.81
N PRO A 26 18.38 -8.89 -2.57
CA PRO A 26 19.56 -8.82 -3.41
C PRO A 26 19.28 -9.30 -4.84
N GLY A 27 19.93 -8.67 -5.82
CA GLY A 27 19.91 -9.11 -7.21
C GLY A 27 18.56 -8.97 -7.94
N GLY A 28 17.66 -8.11 -7.45
CA GLY A 28 16.35 -7.92 -8.07
C GLY A 28 15.46 -9.16 -7.95
N ALA A 29 15.67 -9.97 -6.91
CA ALA A 29 14.85 -11.15 -6.67
C ALA A 29 13.36 -10.79 -6.56
N LYS A 30 12.49 -11.68 -7.04
CA LYS A 30 11.04 -11.47 -7.03
C LYS A 30 10.53 -11.34 -5.58
N SER A 31 9.65 -10.36 -5.35
CA SER A 31 8.97 -10.20 -4.08
C SER A 31 8.14 -11.44 -3.74
N GLY A 32 8.37 -11.99 -2.54
CA GLY A 32 7.59 -13.13 -2.04
C GLY A 32 6.13 -12.77 -1.75
N LEU A 33 5.85 -11.51 -1.38
CA LEU A 33 4.50 -11.01 -1.14
C LEU A 33 3.71 -10.90 -2.45
N ARG A 34 4.32 -10.29 -3.48
CA ARG A 34 3.73 -10.18 -4.81
C ARG A 34 3.41 -11.55 -5.40
N ALA A 35 4.36 -12.47 -5.35
CA ALA A 35 4.14 -13.83 -5.83
C ALA A 35 3.02 -14.56 -5.05
N ALA A 36 2.86 -14.28 -3.76
CA ALA A 36 1.79 -14.91 -2.98
C ALA A 36 0.41 -14.37 -3.32
N VAL A 37 0.28 -13.06 -3.59
CA VAL A 37 -0.98 -12.47 -4.10
C VAL A 37 -1.39 -13.18 -5.38
N ASP A 38 -0.48 -13.28 -6.36
CA ASP A 38 -0.77 -13.92 -7.65
C ASP A 38 -1.10 -15.44 -7.51
N ILE A 39 -0.41 -16.15 -6.62
CA ILE A 39 -0.59 -17.61 -6.44
C ILE A 39 -1.86 -17.95 -5.68
N LEU A 40 -2.30 -17.09 -4.76
CA LEU A 40 -3.41 -17.37 -3.85
C LEU A 40 -4.73 -16.74 -4.34
N GLU A 41 -4.71 -16.01 -5.44
CA GLU A 41 -5.89 -15.44 -6.08
C GLU A 41 -6.92 -16.53 -6.38
N GLY A 42 -8.18 -16.31 -5.94
CA GLY A 42 -9.29 -17.21 -6.19
C GLY A 42 -9.39 -18.43 -5.24
N ILE A 43 -8.58 -18.50 -4.18
CA ILE A 43 -8.76 -19.51 -3.13
C ILE A 43 -9.90 -19.07 -2.19
N ASP A 44 -10.99 -19.84 -2.18
CA ASP A 44 -12.06 -19.70 -1.19
C ASP A 44 -11.45 -19.79 0.23
N ASP A 45 -11.72 -18.82 1.11
CA ASP A 45 -11.11 -18.58 2.44
C ASP A 45 -9.81 -17.74 2.50
N ILE A 46 -9.34 -17.16 1.38
CA ILE A 46 -8.29 -16.12 1.39
C ILE A 46 -8.83 -14.82 0.81
N ASP A 47 -8.69 -13.73 1.56
CA ASP A 47 -9.02 -12.38 1.10
C ASP A 47 -7.75 -11.53 0.91
N ILE A 48 -7.75 -10.70 -0.12
CA ILE A 48 -6.62 -9.82 -0.47
C ILE A 48 -7.09 -8.37 -0.35
N ALA A 49 -6.71 -7.73 0.75
CA ALA A 49 -7.03 -6.33 1.00
C ALA A 49 -5.90 -5.41 0.51
N GLU A 50 -6.11 -4.74 -0.61
CA GLU A 50 -5.21 -3.69 -1.10
C GLU A 50 -5.57 -2.34 -0.48
N LEU A 51 -4.63 -1.78 0.29
CA LEU A 51 -4.75 -0.44 0.86
C LEU A 51 -3.98 0.57 0.02
N THR A 52 -4.59 1.73 -0.19
CA THR A 52 -4.03 2.83 -0.95
C THR A 52 -3.66 3.99 -0.04
N SER A 53 -3.05 5.05 -0.60
CA SER A 53 -2.81 6.28 0.16
C SER A 53 -4.09 6.94 0.68
N ALA A 54 -5.27 6.62 0.12
CA ALA A 54 -6.56 7.13 0.61
C ALA A 54 -6.96 6.51 1.95
N ASP A 55 -6.45 5.32 2.27
CA ASP A 55 -6.78 4.54 3.47
C ASP A 55 -5.85 4.87 4.65
N VAL A 56 -4.81 5.68 4.41
CA VAL A 56 -3.79 6.01 5.41
C VAL A 56 -4.16 7.29 6.15
N VAL A 57 -4.55 7.14 7.41
CA VAL A 57 -4.73 8.27 8.34
C VAL A 57 -3.39 8.62 8.97
N ARG A 58 -2.88 9.81 8.66
CA ARG A 58 -1.63 10.34 9.22
C ARG A 58 -1.91 11.56 10.09
N HIS A 59 -1.08 11.74 11.10
CA HIS A 59 -1.01 13.02 11.80
C HIS A 59 -0.62 14.13 10.81
N ARG A 60 -1.15 15.36 11.00
CA ARG A 60 -0.93 16.49 10.08
C ARG A 60 0.56 16.73 9.81
N LEU A 61 1.36 16.78 10.88
CA LEU A 61 2.81 16.99 10.78
C LEU A 61 3.51 15.91 9.96
N VAL A 62 3.11 14.64 10.11
CA VAL A 62 3.71 13.53 9.34
C VAL A 62 3.41 13.70 7.85
N SER A 63 2.20 14.15 7.50
CA SER A 63 1.85 14.43 6.11
C SER A 63 2.68 15.57 5.52
N GLU A 64 2.88 16.65 6.30
CA GLU A 64 3.74 17.78 5.90
C GLU A 64 5.20 17.34 5.67
N ILE A 65 5.72 16.45 6.51
CA ILE A 65 7.06 15.88 6.35
C ILE A 65 7.15 15.05 5.06
N VAL A 66 6.20 14.13 4.83
CA VAL A 66 6.19 13.30 3.61
C VAL A 66 6.10 14.15 2.35
N ASP A 67 5.23 15.17 2.34
CA ASP A 67 5.09 16.09 1.21
C ASP A 67 6.38 16.89 0.95
N ALA A 68 7.14 17.25 1.99
CA ALA A 68 8.41 17.94 1.84
C ALA A 68 9.48 17.05 1.19
N TYR A 69 9.59 15.78 1.62
CA TYR A 69 10.50 14.81 1.00
C TYR A 69 10.12 14.49 -0.44
N ALA A 70 8.83 14.27 -0.72
CA ALA A 70 8.35 14.00 -2.08
C ALA A 70 8.71 15.13 -3.07
N LYS A 71 8.60 16.40 -2.64
CA LYS A 71 9.01 17.56 -3.46
C LYS A 71 10.51 17.61 -3.72
N HIS A 72 11.32 17.11 -2.80
CA HIS A 72 12.78 17.09 -2.91
C HIS A 72 13.24 15.96 -3.84
N GLU A 73 12.62 14.78 -3.75
CA GLU A 73 12.98 13.59 -4.52
C GLU A 73 12.44 13.64 -5.97
N GLU A 74 11.27 14.25 -6.22
CA GLU A 74 10.72 14.41 -7.57
C GLU A 74 10.15 15.82 -7.83
N PRO A 75 10.92 16.73 -8.47
CA PRO A 75 10.48 18.10 -8.76
C PRO A 75 9.27 18.25 -9.73
N GLY A 76 8.66 17.15 -10.19
CA GLY A 76 7.63 17.15 -11.25
C GLY A 76 6.27 16.53 -10.91
N LEU A 77 6.12 15.83 -9.78
CA LEU A 77 4.92 15.07 -9.43
C LEU A 77 4.18 15.65 -8.22
N THR A 78 3.98 16.96 -8.19
CA THR A 78 3.02 17.53 -7.23
C THR A 78 1.61 17.43 -7.77
N MET A 79 0.80 16.51 -7.22
CA MET A 79 -0.57 16.80 -6.82
C MET A 79 -1.17 15.64 -6.02
N ASN A 80 -1.28 15.83 -4.71
CA ASN A 80 -2.15 15.02 -3.89
C ASN A 80 -3.62 15.38 -4.22
N ARG A 81 -4.37 14.44 -4.81
CA ARG A 81 -5.75 14.64 -5.33
C ARG A 81 -6.75 15.15 -4.28
N ALA A 82 -6.46 14.97 -2.99
CA ALA A 82 -7.26 15.51 -1.89
C ALA A 82 -7.39 17.04 -1.96
N ALA A 83 -6.38 17.76 -2.45
CA ALA A 83 -6.40 19.22 -2.61
C ALA A 83 -7.24 19.69 -3.82
N ARG A 84 -7.38 18.87 -4.88
CA ARG A 84 -8.22 19.21 -6.05
C ARG A 84 -9.72 19.14 -5.76
N ARG A 85 -10.16 18.26 -4.85
CA ARG A 85 -11.59 18.14 -4.48
C ARG A 85 -12.09 19.34 -3.65
N ALA A 86 -11.23 19.99 -2.87
CA ALA A 86 -11.60 21.16 -2.07
C ALA A 86 -11.69 22.46 -2.89
N SER A 87 -10.96 22.59 -4.00
CA SER A 87 -10.97 23.80 -4.84
C SER A 87 -12.09 23.83 -5.89
N GLY A 88 -12.65 22.69 -6.28
CA GLY A 88 -13.71 22.60 -7.30
C GLY A 88 -15.12 23.01 -6.84
N ALA A 89 -15.35 23.18 -5.54
CA ALA A 89 -16.69 23.41 -4.98
C ALA A 89 -17.11 24.90 -4.90
N ARG A 90 -16.26 25.85 -5.33
CA ARG A 90 -16.51 27.30 -5.12
C ARG A 90 -16.80 28.13 -6.37
N HIS A 91 -16.96 27.54 -7.56
CA HIS A 91 -17.19 28.32 -8.80
C HIS A 91 -18.47 27.95 -9.57
N ARG A 92 -19.57 27.73 -8.84
CA ARG A 92 -20.93 27.78 -9.43
C ARG A 92 -21.78 28.76 -8.64
N ARG A 93 -21.72 30.03 -9.02
CA ARG A 93 -22.81 31.01 -8.97
C ARG A 93 -22.50 32.14 -9.94
#